data_AF-A0A7W3T4T9-F1
#
_entry.id   AF-A0A7W3T4T9-F1
#
_cell.length_a   1.000
_cell.length_b   1.000
_cell.length_c   1.000
_cell.angle_alpha   90.00
_cell.angle_beta   90.00
_cell.angle_gamma   90.00
#
_symmetry.space_group_name_H-M   'P 1'
#
loop_
_entity.id
_entity.type
_entity.pdbx_description
1 polymer ?
#
loop_
_entity_poly.entity_id
_entity_poly.type
_entity_poly.pdbx_seq_one_letter_code
_entity_poly.pdbx_strand_id
1 'polypeptide(L)'
;MTTFRCGRCRTELTGPVRQVPLPDPEDALAPHHMEDGRECPPRMAPGTFAVDPRPYGVPAVENPGPGSPDGVGECVPVDRAVGIVLSPADVRHTSPSPIRVRRSGCCGPSGSDGPNLVCAGCGTEIATEAADCWTAQEVILLATAVRPHGENPGAGTGGR
;
A
#
# COMPACT_ATOMS: atom_id res chain seq x y z
N MET A 1 14.89 2.68 -12.21
CA MET A 1 13.81 3.46 -11.56
C MET A 1 12.49 2.92 -12.07
N THR A 2 11.47 2.91 -11.24
CA THR A 2 10.16 2.29 -11.53
C THR A 2 9.05 3.30 -11.31
N THR A 3 8.08 3.38 -12.22
CA THR A 3 6.84 4.13 -12.02
C THR A 3 5.69 3.15 -11.89
N PHE A 4 4.74 3.37 -10.99
CA PHE A 4 3.55 2.55 -10.89
C PHE A 4 2.38 3.19 -11.63
N ARG A 5 1.65 2.37 -12.39
CA ARG A 5 0.47 2.76 -13.15
C ARG A 5 -0.74 1.96 -12.72
N CYS A 6 -1.93 2.55 -12.85
CA CYS A 6 -3.17 1.83 -12.67
C CYS A 6 -3.24 0.65 -13.66
N GLY A 7 -3.50 -0.56 -13.17
CA GLY A 7 -3.61 -1.76 -14.00
C GLY A 7 -4.79 -1.72 -14.99
N ARG A 8 -5.80 -0.89 -14.72
CA ARG A 8 -7.00 -0.76 -15.57
C ARG A 8 -6.86 0.32 -16.64
N CYS A 9 -6.59 1.57 -16.25
CA CYS A 9 -6.58 2.72 -17.17
C CYS A 9 -5.18 3.26 -17.50
N ARG A 10 -4.13 2.67 -16.91
CA ARG A 10 -2.71 3.05 -17.09
C ARG A 10 -2.33 4.46 -16.65
N THR A 11 -3.21 5.18 -15.97
CA THR A 11 -2.87 6.46 -15.29
C THR A 11 -1.66 6.25 -14.38
N GLU A 12 -0.68 7.15 -14.45
CA GLU A 12 0.49 7.10 -13.58
C GLU A 12 0.12 7.45 -12.16
N LEU A 13 0.36 6.53 -11.23
CA LEU A 13 0.01 6.67 -9.82
C LEU A 13 1.18 7.16 -8.97
N THR A 14 2.40 7.10 -9.51
CA THR A 14 3.60 7.63 -8.85
C THR A 14 4.47 8.42 -9.82
N GLY A 15 5.43 9.17 -9.30
CA GLY A 15 6.66 9.51 -10.04
C GLY A 15 7.61 8.31 -10.13
N PRO A 16 8.81 8.48 -10.73
CA PRO A 16 9.86 7.47 -10.71
C PRO A 16 10.36 7.24 -9.28
N VAL A 17 10.27 6.00 -8.80
CA VAL A 17 10.71 5.58 -7.46
C VAL A 17 11.77 4.48 -7.55
N ARG A 18 12.62 4.38 -6.53
CA ARG A 18 13.67 3.36 -6.39
C ARG A 18 13.29 2.30 -5.36
N GLN A 19 13.50 1.02 -5.68
CA GLN A 19 13.30 -0.03 -4.70
C GLN A 19 14.36 0.01 -3.60
N VAL A 20 13.94 -0.13 -2.35
CA VAL A 20 14.80 -0.28 -1.17
C VAL A 20 14.21 -1.38 -0.25
N PRO A 21 14.99 -1.92 0.70
CA PRO A 21 14.43 -2.77 1.75
C PRO A 21 13.34 -2.04 2.54
N LEU A 22 12.30 -2.76 2.97
CA LEU A 22 11.25 -2.21 3.82
C LEU A 22 11.84 -1.84 5.19
N PRO A 23 11.68 -0.60 5.67
CA PRO A 23 12.06 -0.23 7.04
C PRO A 23 11.28 -1.07 8.06
N ASP A 24 11.94 -1.43 9.15
CA ASP A 24 11.30 -2.21 10.21
C ASP A 24 10.07 -1.44 10.72
N PRO A 25 8.90 -2.07 10.84
CA PRO A 25 7.74 -1.42 11.43
C PRO A 25 8.00 -0.85 12.84
N GLU A 26 8.95 -1.38 13.61
CA GLU A 26 9.29 -0.84 14.94
C GLU A 26 10.01 0.52 14.89
N ASP A 27 10.70 0.81 13.78
CA ASP A 27 11.36 2.10 13.54
C ASP A 27 10.39 3.17 13.00
N ALA A 28 9.17 2.77 12.62
CA ALA A 28 8.22 3.67 12.00
C ALA A 28 7.60 4.62 13.04
N LEU A 29 7.87 5.93 12.87
CA LEU A 29 7.26 6.96 13.70
C LEU A 29 5.80 7.18 13.30
N ALA A 30 4.98 7.47 14.31
CA ALA A 30 3.61 7.90 14.18
C ALA A 30 3.47 9.29 14.80
N PRO A 31 2.48 10.10 14.40
CA PRO A 31 2.35 11.48 14.88
C PRO A 31 2.33 11.62 16.41
N HIS A 32 1.73 10.68 17.15
CA HIS A 32 1.71 10.71 18.62
C HIS A 32 3.08 10.49 19.29
N HIS A 33 4.10 10.04 18.55
CA HIS A 33 5.48 9.98 19.03
C HIS A 33 6.21 11.33 18.91
N MET A 34 5.62 12.31 18.22
CA MET A 34 6.25 13.60 17.92
C MET A 34 5.92 14.62 19.00
N GLU A 35 6.84 15.57 19.20
CA GLU A 35 6.56 16.78 19.97
C GLU A 35 5.58 17.69 19.21
N ASP A 36 4.78 18.48 19.92
CA ASP A 36 3.80 19.38 19.33
C ASP A 36 4.42 20.29 18.26
N GLY A 37 3.82 20.28 17.06
CA GLY A 37 4.25 21.12 15.93
C GLY A 37 5.39 20.53 15.09
N ARG A 38 5.96 19.37 15.45
CA ARG A 38 6.90 18.66 14.57
C ARG A 38 6.16 17.81 13.55
N GLU A 39 6.63 17.86 12.30
CA GLU A 39 6.12 17.00 11.24
C GLU A 39 6.61 15.56 11.43
N CYS A 40 5.68 14.61 11.46
CA CYS A 40 5.99 13.19 11.49
C CYS A 40 6.52 12.74 10.12
N PRO A 41 7.72 12.15 10.04
CA PRO A 41 8.23 11.68 8.76
C PRO A 41 7.42 10.47 8.26
N PRO A 42 7.33 10.28 6.92
CA PRO A 42 6.77 9.07 6.34
C PRO A 42 7.67 7.86 6.63
N ARG A 43 7.06 6.66 6.69
CA ARG A 43 7.81 5.41 6.90
C ARG A 43 8.83 5.18 5.79
N MET A 44 8.42 5.43 4.55
CA MET A 44 9.28 5.38 3.38
C MET A 44 9.82 6.76 3.06
N ALA A 45 11.13 6.86 2.81
CA ALA A 45 11.73 8.08 2.28
C ALA A 45 11.13 8.42 0.90
N PRO A 46 10.78 9.70 0.61
CA PRO A 46 10.28 10.10 -0.70
C PRO A 46 11.19 9.67 -1.85
N GLY A 47 10.61 9.27 -2.97
CA GLY A 47 11.30 8.72 -4.14
C GLY A 47 11.71 7.25 -3.99
N THR A 48 11.25 6.55 -2.95
CA THR A 48 11.55 5.12 -2.73
C THR A 48 10.29 4.28 -2.54
N PHE A 49 10.40 2.99 -2.85
CA PHE A 49 9.36 2.02 -2.55
C PHE A 49 9.96 0.74 -1.98
N ALA A 50 9.16 0.01 -1.22
CA ALA A 50 9.48 -1.34 -0.76
C ALA A 50 8.32 -2.30 -1.09
N VAL A 51 8.62 -3.59 -1.11
CA VAL A 51 7.59 -4.64 -1.22
C VAL A 51 7.39 -5.21 0.18
N ASP A 52 6.18 -5.11 0.71
CA ASP A 52 5.81 -5.78 1.96
C ASP A 52 5.28 -7.18 1.63
N PRO A 53 5.93 -8.26 2.11
CA PRO A 53 5.47 -9.62 1.89
C PRO A 53 4.23 -9.99 2.72
N ARG A 54 3.83 -9.17 3.69
CA ARG A 54 2.66 -9.42 4.53
C ARG A 54 1.38 -9.15 3.75
N PRO A 55 0.36 -10.02 3.84
CA PRO A 55 -0.90 -9.83 3.15
C PRO A 55 -1.62 -8.59 3.69
N TYR A 56 -1.69 -7.52 2.89
CA TYR A 56 -2.41 -6.30 3.26
C TYR A 56 -3.92 -6.40 2.96
N GLY A 57 -4.74 -5.97 3.91
CA GLY A 57 -6.19 -5.83 3.71
C GLY A 57 -7.00 -7.13 3.74
N VAL A 58 -6.39 -8.26 4.10
CA VAL A 58 -7.16 -9.39 4.63
C VAL A 58 -7.39 -9.11 6.10
N PRO A 59 -8.65 -9.01 6.59
CA PRO A 59 -8.85 -9.16 8.02
C PRO A 59 -8.22 -10.50 8.40
N ALA A 60 -7.38 -10.52 9.43
CA ALA A 60 -7.15 -11.77 10.14
C ALA A 60 -8.57 -12.28 10.46
N VAL A 61 -8.98 -13.39 9.88
CA VAL A 61 -10.30 -13.95 10.18
C VAL A 61 -10.24 -14.48 11.61
N GLU A 62 -10.46 -13.60 12.58
CA GLU A 62 -10.56 -13.93 13.99
C GLU A 62 -11.96 -14.45 14.30
N ASN A 63 -12.47 -15.43 13.54
CA ASN A 63 -13.55 -16.35 13.93
C ASN A 63 -13.97 -17.25 12.75
N PRO A 64 -13.66 -18.56 12.76
CA PRO A 64 -14.40 -19.52 11.96
C PRO A 64 -15.78 -19.72 12.61
N GLY A 65 -16.86 -19.35 11.90
CA GLY A 65 -18.22 -19.72 12.32
C GLY A 65 -18.34 -21.23 12.52
N PRO A 66 -19.22 -21.70 13.42
CA PRO A 66 -19.27 -23.11 13.80
C PRO A 66 -19.88 -23.92 12.63
N GLY A 67 -19.03 -24.58 11.83
CA GLY A 67 -19.52 -25.39 10.71
C GLY A 67 -18.52 -25.94 9.70
N SER A 68 -17.22 -25.63 9.78
CA SER A 68 -16.20 -26.38 9.03
C SER A 68 -15.45 -27.32 9.96
N PRO A 69 -15.42 -28.64 9.71
CA PRO A 69 -14.68 -29.58 10.56
C PRO A 69 -13.17 -29.32 10.57
N ASP A 70 -12.65 -28.51 9.62
CA ASP A 70 -11.24 -28.13 9.54
C ASP A 70 -10.99 -26.60 9.40
N GLY A 71 -12.01 -25.77 9.64
CA GLY A 71 -11.84 -24.32 9.93
C GLY A 71 -11.01 -23.42 9.00
N VAL A 72 -10.56 -23.88 7.83
CA VAL A 72 -9.77 -23.05 6.90
C VAL A 72 -10.67 -22.48 5.82
N GLY A 73 -11.03 -21.20 5.99
CA GLY A 73 -11.42 -20.37 4.85
C GLY A 73 -10.29 -20.44 3.82
N GLU A 74 -10.66 -20.62 2.55
CA GLU A 74 -9.75 -20.84 1.43
C GLU A 74 -8.55 -19.89 1.49
N CYS A 75 -7.36 -20.45 1.75
CA CYS A 75 -6.12 -19.69 1.79
C CYS A 75 -5.84 -19.14 0.39
N VAL A 76 -6.14 -17.86 0.17
CA VAL A 76 -5.70 -17.18 -1.03
C VAL A 76 -4.16 -17.23 -1.05
N PRO A 77 -3.52 -17.70 -2.13
CA PRO A 77 -2.08 -17.88 -2.13
C PRO A 77 -1.37 -16.54 -1.89
N VAL A 78 -0.43 -16.56 -0.94
CA VAL A 78 0.27 -15.41 -0.36
C VAL A 78 1.11 -14.63 -1.39
N ASP A 79 1.39 -15.22 -2.55
CA ASP A 79 2.17 -14.62 -3.64
C ASP A 79 1.50 -13.39 -4.28
N ARG A 80 0.20 -13.18 -4.07
CA ARG A 80 -0.56 -12.06 -4.64
C ARG A 80 -1.00 -10.98 -3.65
N ALA A 81 -0.67 -11.16 -2.37
CA ALA A 81 -1.04 -10.22 -1.30
C ALA A 81 0.10 -9.27 -0.91
N VAL A 82 1.16 -9.21 -1.73
CA VAL A 82 2.27 -8.27 -1.53
C VAL A 82 1.81 -6.82 -1.70
N GLY A 83 2.15 -5.97 -0.74
CA GLY A 83 1.91 -4.52 -0.80
C GLY A 83 3.11 -3.79 -1.39
N ILE A 84 2.90 -2.71 -2.13
CA ILE A 84 3.98 -1.79 -2.52
C ILE A 84 3.90 -0.56 -1.62
N VAL A 85 4.80 -0.46 -0.65
CA VAL A 85 4.84 0.60 0.37
C VAL A 85 5.61 1.80 -0.17
N LEU A 86 5.02 2.98 -0.07
CA LEU A 86 5.50 4.26 -0.59
C LEU A 86 5.31 5.37 0.45
N SER A 87 6.03 6.47 0.24
CA SER A 87 5.71 7.73 0.91
C SER A 87 4.37 8.26 0.37
N PRO A 88 3.49 8.84 1.20
CA PRO A 88 2.27 9.50 0.71
C PRO A 88 2.56 10.57 -0.35
N ALA A 89 3.71 11.27 -0.24
CA ALA A 89 4.12 12.31 -1.19
C ALA A 89 4.44 11.78 -2.60
N ASP A 90 4.74 10.50 -2.76
CA ASP A 90 5.05 9.89 -4.05
C ASP A 90 3.80 9.47 -4.83
N VAL A 91 2.63 9.46 -4.18
CA VAL A 91 1.37 8.97 -4.75
C VAL A 91 0.57 10.14 -5.33
N ARG A 92 0.12 9.99 -6.57
CA ARG A 92 -0.58 11.02 -7.34
C ARG A 92 -1.72 10.43 -8.17
N HIS A 93 -2.60 11.31 -8.65
CA HIS A 93 -3.77 10.94 -9.47
C HIS A 93 -4.68 9.89 -8.78
N THR A 94 -4.79 10.03 -7.47
CA THR A 94 -5.70 9.25 -6.63
C THR A 94 -6.84 10.13 -6.15
N SER A 95 -7.91 9.50 -5.71
CA SER A 95 -9.01 10.17 -5.02
C SER A 95 -9.45 9.32 -3.83
N PRO A 96 -10.03 9.94 -2.79
CA PRO A 96 -10.59 9.17 -1.67
C PRO A 96 -11.66 8.21 -2.18
N SER A 97 -11.70 6.99 -1.63
CA SER A 97 -12.75 6.02 -1.92
C SER A 97 -14.13 6.62 -1.65
N PRO A 98 -15.19 6.30 -2.43
CA PRO A 98 -16.54 6.73 -2.08
C PRO A 98 -17.07 6.01 -0.82
N ILE A 99 -16.47 4.88 -0.43
CA ILE A 99 -16.88 4.09 0.74
C ILE A 99 -16.34 4.76 2.01
N ARG A 100 -17.21 5.47 2.74
CA ARG A 100 -16.82 6.31 3.88
C ARG A 100 -16.13 5.57 5.02
N VAL A 101 -16.59 4.35 5.35
CA VAL A 101 -16.00 3.56 6.45
C VAL A 101 -14.52 3.24 6.21
N ARG A 102 -14.06 3.23 4.94
CA ARG A 102 -12.66 2.96 4.60
C ARG A 102 -11.67 4.07 5.00
N ARG A 103 -12.20 5.22 5.41
CA ARG A 103 -11.41 6.39 5.83
C ARG A 103 -11.65 6.71 7.30
N SER A 104 -11.91 5.69 8.11
CA SER A 104 -12.02 5.87 9.56
C SER A 104 -10.68 6.28 10.14
N GLY A 105 -10.72 7.01 11.26
CA GLY A 105 -9.55 7.44 12.03
C GLY A 105 -9.79 8.81 12.64
N CYS A 106 -8.95 9.19 13.60
CA CYS A 106 -9.14 10.41 14.38
C CYS A 106 -8.52 11.62 13.67
N CYS A 107 -7.28 11.48 13.23
CA CYS A 107 -6.50 12.55 12.61
C CYS A 107 -6.29 12.36 11.10
N GLY A 108 -6.59 11.17 10.60
CA GLY A 108 -6.48 10.76 9.20
C GLY A 108 -6.96 9.32 9.03
N PRO A 109 -6.93 8.76 7.81
CA PRO A 109 -7.28 7.36 7.60
C PRO A 109 -6.35 6.42 8.41
N SER A 110 -6.93 5.47 9.14
CA SER A 110 -6.18 4.44 9.89
C SER A 110 -5.53 3.39 9.00
N GLY A 111 -6.04 3.21 7.78
CA GLY A 111 -5.62 2.15 6.87
C GLY A 111 -6.18 0.76 7.21
N SER A 112 -7.02 0.63 8.25
CA SER A 112 -7.50 -0.68 8.75
C SER A 112 -8.73 -1.22 8.01
N ASP A 113 -9.48 -0.36 7.33
CA ASP A 113 -10.78 -0.70 6.73
C ASP A 113 -10.69 -1.04 5.21
N GLY A 114 -9.50 -1.45 4.78
CA GLY A 114 -9.20 -1.81 3.39
C GLY A 114 -8.92 -0.61 2.47
N PRO A 115 -8.89 -0.82 1.14
CA PRO A 115 -8.48 0.18 0.17
C PRO A 115 -9.30 1.47 0.23
N ASN A 116 -8.64 2.57 0.54
CA ASN A 116 -9.25 3.87 0.78
C ASN A 116 -8.87 4.93 -0.25
N LEU A 117 -8.02 4.57 -1.21
CA LEU A 117 -7.69 5.35 -2.39
C LEU A 117 -8.11 4.63 -3.67
N VAL A 118 -8.76 5.39 -4.56
CA VAL A 118 -9.13 4.97 -5.91
C VAL A 118 -8.32 5.73 -6.96
N CYS A 119 -8.14 5.16 -8.14
CA CYS A 119 -7.57 5.86 -9.28
C CYS A 119 -8.52 6.98 -9.72
N ALA A 120 -8.06 8.23 -9.75
CA ALA A 120 -8.88 9.37 -10.16
C ALA A 120 -9.40 9.24 -11.61
N GLY A 121 -8.69 8.50 -12.48
CA GLY A 121 -9.07 8.33 -13.88
C GLY A 121 -10.15 7.27 -14.14
N CYS A 122 -10.29 6.24 -13.30
CA CYS A 122 -11.23 5.14 -13.56
C CYS A 122 -11.97 4.58 -12.33
N GLY A 123 -11.74 5.15 -11.14
CA GLY A 123 -12.40 4.75 -9.90
C GLY A 123 -11.99 3.38 -9.33
N THR A 124 -10.99 2.71 -9.91
CA THR A 124 -10.52 1.42 -9.41
C THR A 124 -9.81 1.60 -8.08
N GLU A 125 -10.13 0.77 -7.08
CA GLU A 125 -9.40 0.69 -5.81
C GLU A 125 -7.95 0.27 -6.07
N ILE A 126 -7.00 1.07 -5.61
CA ILE A 126 -5.58 0.91 -5.95
C ILE A 126 -4.66 0.94 -4.74
N ALA A 127 -5.08 1.52 -3.61
CA ALA A 127 -4.20 1.67 -2.47
C ALA A 127 -4.96 1.84 -1.14
N THR A 128 -4.22 1.60 -0.07
CA THR A 128 -4.58 1.94 1.30
C THR A 128 -3.58 2.97 1.83
N GLU A 129 -4.07 4.10 2.30
CA GLU A 129 -3.32 5.12 3.04
C GLU A 129 -3.52 4.92 4.53
N ALA A 130 -2.43 4.94 5.29
CA ALA A 130 -2.43 5.08 6.74
C ALA A 130 -1.78 6.42 7.09
N ALA A 131 -2.54 7.26 7.79
CA ALA A 131 -2.14 8.61 8.18
C ALA A 131 -2.79 9.08 9.50
N ASP A 132 -3.31 8.15 10.32
CA ASP A 132 -3.87 8.48 11.63
C ASP A 132 -2.76 8.81 12.65
N CYS A 133 -3.12 9.41 13.79
CA CYS A 133 -2.14 9.86 14.78
C CYS A 133 -1.34 8.73 15.44
N TRP A 134 -1.88 7.51 15.43
CA TRP A 134 -1.27 6.32 16.01
C TRP A 134 -0.66 5.38 14.97
N THR A 135 -0.76 5.70 13.68
CA THR A 135 -0.20 4.89 12.59
C THR A 135 1.01 5.58 11.98
N ALA A 136 1.91 4.78 11.41
CA ALA A 136 2.92 5.32 10.50
C ALA A 136 2.25 6.02 9.31
N GLN A 137 2.92 7.01 8.74
CA GLN A 137 2.47 7.70 7.54
C GLN A 137 2.97 6.94 6.30
N GLU A 138 2.09 6.22 5.62
CA GLU A 138 2.42 5.36 4.48
C GLU A 138 1.25 5.20 3.50
N VAL A 139 1.57 4.91 2.24
CA VAL A 139 0.60 4.44 1.25
C VAL A 139 1.05 3.10 0.68
N ILE A 140 0.10 2.18 0.58
CA ILE A 140 0.36 0.81 0.14
C ILE A 140 -0.50 0.54 -1.08
N LEU A 141 0.16 0.45 -2.24
CA LEU A 141 -0.53 0.07 -3.47
C LEU A 141 -0.84 -1.43 -3.44
N LEU A 142 -2.03 -1.78 -3.91
CA LEU A 142 -2.44 -3.15 -4.17
C LEU A 142 -1.68 -3.66 -5.39
N ALA A 143 -0.75 -4.59 -5.22
CA ALA A 143 0.04 -5.14 -6.33
C ALA A 143 -0.83 -5.77 -7.44
N THR A 144 -2.03 -6.23 -7.09
CA THR A 144 -3.02 -6.76 -8.04
C THR A 144 -3.65 -5.66 -8.91
N ALA A 145 -3.74 -4.42 -8.42
CA ALA A 145 -4.40 -3.30 -9.09
C ALA A 145 -3.45 -2.34 -9.81
N VAL A 146 -2.13 -2.52 -9.65
CA VAL A 146 -1.11 -1.67 -10.28
C VAL A 146 -0.14 -2.46 -11.16
N ARG A 147 0.54 -1.76 -12.06
CA ARG A 147 1.58 -2.33 -12.93
C ARG A 147 2.83 -1.46 -12.87
N PRO A 148 4.02 -2.05 -12.66
CA PRO A 148 5.27 -1.31 -12.78
C PRO A 148 5.52 -0.96 -14.25
N HIS A 149 6.12 0.20 -14.48
CA HIS A 149 6.55 0.69 -15.80
C HIS A 149 7.91 1.40 -15.65
N GLY A 150 8.90 0.98 -16.44
CA GLY A 150 10.28 1.45 -16.32
C GLY A 150 11.26 0.33 -16.62
N GLU A 151 12.55 0.67 -16.72
CA GLU A 151 13.57 -0.21 -17.25
C GLU A 151 13.85 -1.43 -16.34
N ASN A 152 13.88 -2.60 -16.96
CA ASN A 152 14.23 -3.89 -16.37
C ASN A 152 15.72 -4.14 -16.67
N PRO A 153 16.67 -4.06 -15.73
CA PRO A 153 18.09 -4.28 -16.03
C PRO A 153 18.47 -5.76 -16.27
N GLY A 154 17.50 -6.68 -16.37
CA GLY A 154 17.74 -8.11 -16.18
C GLY A 154 17.37 -9.06 -17.33
N ALA A 155 16.99 -8.58 -18.52
CA ALA A 155 16.82 -9.47 -19.67
C ALA A 155 18.12 -9.50 -20.50
N GLY A 156 19.17 -10.10 -19.93
CA GLY A 156 20.37 -10.43 -20.68
C GLY A 156 20.02 -11.33 -21.85
N THR A 157 20.22 -10.81 -23.06
CA THR A 157 20.17 -11.55 -24.31
C THR A 157 21.31 -12.56 -24.32
N GLY A 158 21.01 -13.81 -23.93
CA GLY A 158 21.86 -14.96 -24.22
C GLY A 158 21.90 -15.19 -25.72
N GLY A 159 22.96 -14.68 -26.36
CA GLY A 159 23.25 -14.82 -27.78
C GLY A 159 23.50 -16.29 -28.19
N ARG A 160 23.31 -16.48 -29.50
CA ARG A 160 23.43 -17.72 -30.27
C ARG A 160 24.75 -18.45 -30.10
#